data_AF-A0A1E3PNQ8-F1
#
_entry.id   AF-A0A1E3PNQ8-F1
#
_cell.length_a   1.000
_cell.length_b   1.000
_cell.length_c   1.000
_cell.angle_alpha   90.00
_cell.angle_beta   90.00
_cell.angle_gamma   90.00
#
_symmetry.space_group_name_H-M   'P 1'
#
loop_
_entity.id
_entity.type
_entity.pdbx_description
1 polymer ?
#
loop_
_entity_poly.entity_id
_entity_poly.type
_entity_poly.pdbx_seq_one_letter_code
_entity_poly.pdbx_strand_id
1 'polypeptide(L)'
;MTREDDIRDFVFQRVLGSDSQTKTIALLGIIHGKEAIMSLERAAFTIDDEDLLKSLPTHGLLEVKNIDSNDIYSWNVGTIVQDIDSNP
;
A
#
# COMPACT_ATOMS: atom_id res chain seq x y z
N MET A 1 10.50 -23.34 -7.27
CA MET A 1 9.42 -22.41 -7.59
C MET A 1 8.61 -22.25 -6.34
N THR A 2 8.74 -21.09 -5.69
CA THR A 2 8.03 -20.78 -4.45
C THR A 2 6.79 -19.93 -4.76
N ARG A 3 5.91 -19.73 -3.78
CA ARG A 3 4.70 -18.91 -3.99
C ARG A 3 5.05 -17.44 -4.24
N GLU A 4 6.20 -17.00 -3.76
CA GLU A 4 6.73 -15.66 -3.98
C GLU A 4 7.17 -15.45 -5.43
N ASP A 5 7.67 -16.51 -6.09
CA ASP A 5 8.00 -16.47 -7.52
C ASP A 5 6.74 -16.25 -8.37
N ASP A 6 5.63 -16.93 -8.02
CA ASP A 6 4.35 -16.82 -8.74
C ASP A 6 3.80 -15.37 -8.74
N ILE A 7 4.00 -14.62 -7.65
CA ILE A 7 3.59 -13.21 -7.55
C ILE A 7 4.38 -12.34 -8.53
N ARG A 8 5.68 -12.61 -8.70
CA ARG A 8 6.57 -11.87 -9.62
C ARG A 8 6.28 -12.20 -11.09
N ASP A 9 5.78 -13.40 -11.34
CA ASP A 9 5.40 -13.88 -12.67
C ASP A 9 3.97 -13.49 -13.09
N PHE A 10 3.20 -12.82 -12.21
CA PHE A 10 1.83 -12.40 -12.51
C PHE A 10 1.78 -11.34 -13.62
N VAL A 11 1.16 -11.70 -14.74
CA VAL A 11 0.90 -10.79 -15.87
C VAL A 11 -0.51 -10.24 -15.77
N PHE A 12 -0.63 -8.96 -15.42
CA PHE A 12 -1.91 -8.26 -15.32
C PHE A 12 -2.68 -8.23 -16.64
N GLN A 13 -4.00 -8.42 -16.57
CA GLN A 13 -4.92 -8.29 -17.71
C GLN A 13 -5.97 -7.19 -17.50
N ARG A 14 -6.72 -7.23 -16.39
CA ARG A 14 -7.75 -6.24 -16.08
C ARG A 14 -8.11 -6.19 -14.60
N VAL A 15 -8.72 -5.08 -14.18
CA VAL A 15 -9.32 -4.94 -12.84
C VAL A 15 -10.67 -5.67 -12.84
N LEU A 16 -10.92 -6.50 -11.82
CA LEU A 16 -12.19 -7.17 -11.59
C LEU A 16 -13.11 -6.35 -10.69
N GLY A 17 -12.53 -5.63 -9.73
CA GLY A 17 -13.24 -4.74 -8.83
C GLY A 17 -12.28 -3.94 -7.96
N SER A 18 -12.75 -2.81 -7.46
CA SER A 18 -12.04 -1.97 -6.51
C SER A 18 -13.02 -1.38 -5.52
N ASP A 19 -12.66 -1.34 -4.25
CA ASP A 19 -13.41 -0.66 -3.21
C ASP A 19 -12.52 0.36 -2.52
N SER A 20 -12.82 1.64 -2.75
CA SER A 20 -12.09 2.77 -2.18
C SER A 20 -12.27 2.90 -0.67
N GLN A 21 -13.38 2.41 -0.11
CA GLN A 21 -13.64 2.50 1.33
C GLN A 21 -12.77 1.49 2.09
N THR A 22 -12.74 0.24 1.63
CA THR A 22 -11.90 -0.82 2.21
C THR A 22 -10.45 -0.79 1.71
N LYS A 23 -10.15 0.03 0.68
CA LYS A 23 -8.82 0.16 0.06
C LYS A 23 -8.32 -1.17 -0.53
N THR A 24 -9.23 -1.88 -1.19
CA THR A 24 -8.99 -3.19 -1.79
C THR A 24 -9.16 -3.14 -3.31
N ILE A 25 -8.33 -3.89 -4.03
CA ILE A 25 -8.45 -4.10 -5.49
C ILE A 25 -8.27 -5.58 -5.83
N ALA A 26 -9.10 -6.09 -6.74
CA ALA A 26 -9.00 -7.44 -7.30
C ALA A 26 -8.61 -7.35 -8.78
N LEU A 27 -7.57 -8.10 -9.15
CA LEU A 27 -6.95 -8.10 -10.48
C LEU A 27 -7.08 -9.49 -11.11
N LEU A 28 -7.43 -9.53 -12.40
CA LEU A 28 -7.27 -10.73 -13.23
C LEU A 28 -5.94 -10.66 -13.96
N GLY A 29 -5.25 -11.79 -14.02
CA GLY A 29 -4.01 -11.94 -14.77
C GLY A 29 -3.72 -13.38 -15.13
N ILE A 30 -2.48 -13.63 -15.53
CA ILE A 30 -1.97 -14.93 -15.94
C ILE A 30 -0.68 -15.23 -15.16
N ILE A 31 -0.57 -16.44 -14.63
CA ILE A 31 0.69 -17.01 -14.11
C ILE A 31 0.93 -18.32 -14.86
N HIS A 32 2.10 -18.47 -15.47
CA HIS A 32 2.50 -19.66 -16.26
C HIS A 32 1.45 -20.15 -17.28
N GLY A 33 0.78 -19.21 -17.95
CA GLY A 33 -0.22 -19.51 -18.97
C GLY A 33 -1.62 -19.88 -18.45
N LYS A 34 -1.85 -19.79 -17.13
CA LYS A 34 -3.17 -20.03 -16.50
C LYS A 34 -3.73 -18.77 -15.89
N GLU A 35 -5.06 -18.63 -15.91
CA GLU A 35 -5.76 -17.53 -15.23
C GLU A 35 -5.49 -17.53 -13.73
N ALA A 36 -5.24 -16.33 -13.20
CA ALA A 36 -4.97 -16.08 -11.81
C ALA A 36 -5.69 -14.80 -11.35
N ILE A 37 -6.12 -14.79 -10.08
CA ILE A 37 -6.69 -13.62 -9.45
C ILE A 37 -5.74 -13.17 -8.33
N MET A 38 -5.40 -11.89 -8.33
CA MET A 38 -4.61 -11.25 -7.27
C MET A 38 -5.47 -10.20 -6.56
N SER A 39 -5.63 -10.36 -5.25
CA SER A 39 -6.30 -9.38 -4.40
C SER A 39 -5.26 -8.62 -3.58
N LEU A 40 -5.30 -7.30 -3.64
CA LEU A 40 -4.41 -6.40 -2.89
C LEU A 40 -5.26 -5.55 -1.94
N GLU A 41 -4.81 -5.42 -0.70
CA GLU A 41 -5.45 -4.62 0.34
C GLU A 41 -4.38 -3.79 1.04
N ARG A 42 -4.68 -2.52 1.34
CA ARG A 42 -3.75 -1.66 2.07
C ARG A 42 -3.75 -2.03 3.55
N ALA A 43 -2.57 -2.30 4.09
CA ALA A 43 -2.40 -2.55 5.52
C ALA A 43 -2.94 -1.39 6.37
N ALA A 44 -3.53 -1.74 7.52
CA ALA A 44 -3.89 -0.76 8.54
C ALA A 44 -2.62 -0.20 9.20
N PHE A 45 -2.70 1.04 9.70
CA PHE A 45 -1.59 1.60 10.48
C PHE A 45 -1.42 0.83 11.80
N THR A 46 -0.17 0.52 12.15
CA THR A 46 0.17 0.05 13.49
C THR A 46 0.03 1.22 14.47
N ILE A 47 -0.92 1.13 15.40
CA ILE A 47 -1.23 2.19 16.37
C ILE A 47 -0.77 1.88 17.79
N ASP A 48 -0.36 0.64 18.05
CA ASP A 48 0.04 0.17 19.38
C ASP A 48 1.55 0.39 19.66
N ASP A 49 2.30 0.90 18.67
CA ASP A 49 3.71 1.24 18.78
C ASP A 49 3.87 2.77 18.85
N GLU A 50 3.97 3.29 20.08
CA GLU A 50 4.07 4.72 20.34
C GLU A 50 5.36 5.34 19.77
N ASP A 51 6.47 4.59 19.75
CA ASP A 51 7.74 5.08 19.24
C ASP A 51 7.73 5.17 17.71
N LEU A 52 7.10 4.21 17.04
CA LEU A 52 6.82 4.30 15.60
C LEU A 52 5.96 5.54 15.29
N LEU A 53 4.88 5.77 16.03
CA LEU A 53 4.00 6.92 15.81
C LEU A 53 4.72 8.26 16.04
N LYS A 54 5.59 8.36 17.05
CA LYS A 54 6.41 9.55 17.32
C LYS A 54 7.45 9.82 16.24
N SER A 55 8.01 8.76 15.65
CA SER A 55 9.05 8.88 14.62
C SER A 55 8.47 9.12 13.22
N LEU A 56 7.19 8.84 12.99
CA LEU A 56 6.55 8.99 11.68
C LEU A 56 6.76 10.37 11.04
N PRO A 57 6.58 11.52 11.74
CA PRO A 57 6.75 12.83 11.14
C PRO A 57 8.21 13.18 10.80
N THR A 58 9.19 12.65 11.53
CA THR A 58 10.60 13.04 11.39
C THR A 58 11.42 12.05 10.57
N HIS A 59 11.07 10.76 10.59
CA HIS A 59 11.83 9.69 9.97
C HIS A 59 10.97 8.74 9.13
N GLY A 60 9.67 8.67 9.38
CA GLY A 60 8.78 7.78 8.64
C GLY A 60 8.24 8.35 7.33
N LEU A 61 8.34 9.67 7.08
CA LEU A 61 7.93 10.30 5.83
C LEU A 61 9.15 10.54 4.92
N LEU A 62 9.15 9.89 3.76
CA LEU A 62 10.19 10.05 2.73
C LEU A 62 9.97 11.31 1.91
N GLU A 63 8.73 11.51 1.47
CA GLU A 63 8.33 12.65 0.65
C GLU A 63 7.00 13.16 1.15
N VAL A 64 6.83 14.48 1.14
CA VAL A 64 5.57 15.14 1.50
C VAL A 64 5.32 16.26 0.51
N LYS A 65 4.12 16.27 -0.08
CA LYS A 65 3.64 17.32 -0.97
C LYS A 65 2.33 17.87 -0.43
N ASN A 66 2.29 19.18 -0.23
CA ASN A 66 1.06 19.88 0.14
C ASN A 66 0.08 19.89 -1.03
N ILE A 67 -1.19 19.61 -0.72
CA ILE A 67 -2.32 19.69 -1.66
C ILE A 67 -3.02 21.02 -1.48
N ASP A 68 -3.35 21.36 -0.23
CA ASP A 68 -4.04 22.59 0.12
C ASP A 68 -3.76 22.96 1.60
N SER A 69 -4.04 24.21 1.95
CA SER A 69 -3.91 24.74 3.31
C SER A 69 -4.90 25.86 3.58
N ASN A 70 -5.50 25.88 4.77
CA ASN A 70 -6.40 26.92 5.21
C ASN A 70 -6.21 27.19 6.71
N ASP A 71 -5.68 28.37 7.06
CA ASP A 71 -5.33 28.75 8.43
C ASP A 71 -4.44 27.68 9.12
N ILE A 72 -4.93 27.02 10.17
CA ILE A 72 -4.20 25.95 10.89
C ILE A 72 -4.34 24.55 10.27
N TYR A 73 -5.12 24.41 9.18
CA TYR A 73 -5.36 23.12 8.53
C TYR A 73 -4.49 22.95 7.28
N SER A 74 -3.93 21.76 7.09
CA SER A 74 -3.25 21.39 5.85
C SER A 74 -3.57 19.96 5.43
N TRP A 75 -3.70 19.74 4.13
CA TRP A 75 -3.86 18.42 3.53
C TRP A 75 -2.65 18.11 2.68
N ASN A 76 -2.07 16.93 2.88
CA ASN A 76 -0.82 16.54 2.24
C ASN A 76 -0.95 15.12 1.67
N VAL A 77 -0.21 14.86 0.61
CA VAL A 77 0.11 13.49 0.18
C VAL A 77 1.56 13.21 0.57
N GLY A 78 1.83 12.02 1.06
CA GLY A 78 3.18 11.64 1.43
C GLY A 78 3.46 10.16 1.23
N THR A 79 4.75 9.86 1.08
CA THR A 79 5.29 8.51 0.96
C THR A 79 5.86 8.11 2.32
N ILE A 80 5.44 6.94 2.84
CA ILE A 80 5.87 6.43 4.14
C ILE A 80 6.96 5.38 3.94
N VAL A 81 7.97 5.34 4.82
CA VAL A 81 8.96 4.26 4.89
C VAL A 81 8.24 2.95 5.22
N GLN A 82 8.40 1.92 4.39
CA GLN A 82 7.81 0.60 4.61
C GLN A 82 8.90 -0.42 4.92
N ASP A 83 8.61 -1.34 5.83
CA ASP A 83 9.48 -2.42 6.25
C ASP A 83 8.63 -3.68 6.48
N ILE A 84 8.98 -4.79 5.83
CA ILE A 84 8.12 -5.98 5.80
C ILE A 84 7.87 -6.59 7.19
N ASP A 85 8.77 -6.37 8.15
CA ASP A 85 8.71 -6.97 9.48
C ASP A 85 8.05 -6.04 10.51
N SER A 86 8.22 -4.72 10.37
CA SER A 86 7.81 -3.72 11.36
C SER A 86 6.78 -2.70 10.88
N ASN A 87 6.71 -2.41 9.58
CA ASN A 87 5.77 -1.46 8.98
C ASN A 87 5.46 -1.82 7.50
N PRO A 88 4.81 -2.97 7.24
CA PRO A 88 4.69 -3.55 5.90
C PRO A 88 3.81 -2.73 4.95
#